data_AF-M7T7Q9-F1
#
_entry.id   AF-M7T7Q9-F1
#
_cell.length_a   1.000
_cell.length_b   1.000
_cell.length_c   1.000
_cell.angle_alpha   90.00
_cell.angle_beta   90.00
_cell.angle_gamma   90.00
#
_symmetry.space_group_name_H-M   'P 1'
#
loop_
_entity.id
_entity.type
_entity.pdbx_description
1 polymer ?
#
loop_
_entity_poly.entity_id
_entity_poly.type
_entity_poly.pdbx_seq_one_letter_code
_entity_poly.pdbx_strand_id
1 'polypeptide(L)'
;MVAKLTDMSYERLEWIGDAYLYLISSAFIFQTFPNLSTGRSAQLREKLVKNETLSSYTLQYHLNERTKFPAEFDLHGRVGGSQASQKAKKKVLGDVFEAYVAAAILGDSDGLSRVVTWLKVLWSTSISKEIQDEHKTQTTRSINSAESGNSNGNSNSVEATDQYLNAKVVLAKTIGSKGVRISYEDLGEPKKAKDSGLPLFTVGVFLDGWGETHLQLGYGSGLSKKEAGARAAQKALNNDKLIKRFEAKKLDFQAAIQSQDGQ
;
A
#
# COMPACT_ATOMS: atom_id res chain seq x y z
N MET A 1 15.57 -29.52 31.92
CA MET A 1 15.95 -28.30 32.66
C MET A 1 14.68 -27.63 33.15
N VAL A 2 14.50 -27.50 34.46
CA VAL A 2 13.39 -26.74 35.04
C VAL A 2 13.83 -25.28 35.06
N ALA A 3 13.19 -24.42 34.27
CA ALA A 3 13.47 -22.98 34.27
C ALA A 3 13.21 -22.42 35.68
N LYS A 4 14.16 -21.65 36.22
CA LYS A 4 13.91 -20.92 37.48
C LYS A 4 12.83 -19.86 37.22
N LEU A 5 12.02 -19.55 38.23
CA LEU A 5 10.99 -18.51 38.14
C LEU A 5 11.58 -17.12 37.76
N THR A 6 12.88 -16.92 37.99
CA THR A 6 13.66 -15.73 37.60
C THR A 6 14.06 -15.68 36.13
N ASP A 7 13.96 -16.79 35.40
CA ASP A 7 14.28 -16.88 33.95
C ASP A 7 13.02 -16.74 33.08
N MET A 8 11.85 -16.53 33.68
CA MET A 8 10.57 -16.42 32.98
C MET A 8 10.32 -14.96 32.56
N SER A 9 10.99 -14.51 31.49
CA SER A 9 10.66 -13.27 30.79
C SER A 9 9.54 -13.49 29.78
N TYR A 10 8.84 -12.42 29.41
CA TYR A 10 7.83 -12.48 28.34
C TYR A 10 8.45 -12.51 26.93
N GLU A 11 9.78 -12.42 26.79
CA GLU A 11 10.48 -12.25 25.50
C GLU A 11 10.20 -13.40 24.52
N ARG A 12 10.06 -14.64 25.01
CA ARG A 12 9.68 -15.77 24.14
C ARG A 12 8.26 -15.65 23.62
N LEU A 13 7.36 -15.08 24.42
CA LEU A 13 5.98 -14.82 24.04
C LEU A 13 5.90 -13.61 23.12
N GLU A 14 6.66 -12.53 23.37
CA GLU A 14 6.83 -11.39 22.46
C GLU A 14 7.26 -11.88 21.08
N TRP A 15 8.33 -12.66 21.02
CA TRP A 15 8.91 -13.16 19.77
C TRP A 15 7.90 -13.93 18.91
N ILE A 16 7.13 -14.85 19.50
CA ILE A 16 6.09 -15.57 18.74
C ILE A 16 4.82 -14.72 18.53
N GLY A 17 4.55 -13.78 19.43
CA GLY A 17 3.44 -12.84 19.37
C GLY A 17 3.52 -11.90 18.17
N ASP A 18 4.72 -11.38 17.87
CA ASP A 18 4.99 -10.59 16.67
C ASP A 18 4.63 -11.39 15.40
N ALA A 19 5.09 -12.64 15.31
CA ALA A 19 4.78 -13.52 14.18
C ALA A 19 3.26 -13.76 14.03
N TYR A 20 2.53 -13.95 15.13
CA TYR A 20 1.07 -14.06 15.10
C TYR A 20 0.41 -12.77 14.62
N LEU A 21 0.80 -11.61 15.16
CA LEU A 21 0.24 -10.33 14.74
C LEU A 21 0.50 -10.06 13.27
N TYR A 22 1.69 -10.37 12.77
CA TYR A 22 2.05 -10.23 11.37
C TYR A 22 1.17 -11.12 10.48
N LEU A 23 1.01 -12.40 10.82
CA LEU A 23 0.17 -13.34 10.07
C LEU A 23 -1.30 -12.88 10.06
N ILE A 24 -1.85 -12.59 11.24
CA ILE A 24 -3.27 -12.26 11.39
C ILE A 24 -3.59 -10.93 10.71
N SER A 25 -2.72 -9.92 10.84
CA SER A 25 -2.89 -8.62 10.16
C SER A 25 -2.77 -8.75 8.64
N SER A 26 -1.80 -9.52 8.13
CA SER A 26 -1.68 -9.81 6.71
C SER A 26 -2.91 -10.53 6.15
N ALA A 27 -3.40 -11.56 6.85
CA ALA A 27 -4.59 -12.29 6.44
C ALA A 27 -5.83 -11.39 6.47
N PHE A 28 -5.98 -10.57 7.51
CA PHE A 28 -7.08 -9.62 7.63
C PHE A 28 -7.08 -8.60 6.48
N ILE A 29 -5.93 -8.00 6.17
CA ILE A 29 -5.80 -7.02 5.08
C ILE A 29 -6.06 -7.68 3.72
N PHE A 30 -5.49 -8.87 3.47
CA PHE A 30 -5.69 -9.59 2.22
C PHE A 30 -7.16 -9.95 1.97
N GLN A 31 -7.88 -10.38 3.01
CA GLN A 31 -9.30 -10.70 2.93
C GLN A 31 -10.19 -9.47 2.78
N THR A 32 -9.82 -8.37 3.46
CA THR A 32 -10.65 -7.15 3.50
C THR A 32 -10.47 -6.28 2.25
N PHE A 33 -9.25 -6.24 1.70
CA PHE A 33 -8.88 -5.38 0.58
C PHE A 33 -8.26 -6.19 -0.58
N PRO A 34 -9.07 -6.97 -1.32
CA PRO A 34 -8.56 -7.91 -2.33
C PRO A 34 -7.81 -7.25 -3.49
N ASN A 35 -8.05 -5.95 -3.73
CA ASN A 35 -7.45 -5.19 -4.83
C ASN A 35 -6.39 -4.19 -4.35
N LEU A 36 -5.96 -4.29 -3.10
CA LEU A 36 -4.99 -3.36 -2.54
C LEU A 36 -3.57 -3.73 -2.96
N SER A 37 -2.84 -2.78 -3.54
CA SER A 37 -1.44 -3.00 -3.94
C SER A 37 -0.57 -3.47 -2.76
N THR A 38 0.44 -4.29 -3.04
CA THR A 38 1.37 -4.84 -2.02
C THR A 38 1.97 -3.75 -1.13
N GLY A 39 2.36 -2.61 -1.72
CA GLY A 39 2.93 -1.49 -0.96
C GLY A 39 1.92 -0.86 -0.01
N ARG A 40 0.67 -0.71 -0.44
CA ARG A 40 -0.39 -0.15 0.42
C ARG A 40 -0.85 -1.15 1.49
N SER A 41 -0.89 -2.44 1.16
CA SER A 41 -1.12 -3.52 2.12
C SER A 41 -0.04 -3.55 3.20
N ALA A 42 1.23 -3.37 2.83
CA ALA A 42 2.33 -3.25 3.78
C ALA A 42 2.20 -2.01 4.69
N GLN A 43 1.79 -0.85 4.14
CA GLN A 43 1.54 0.36 4.93
C GLN A 43 0.39 0.20 5.93
N LEU A 44 -0.71 -0.45 5.51
CA LEU A 44 -1.82 -0.74 6.43
C LEU A 44 -1.37 -1.70 7.52
N ARG A 45 -0.62 -2.75 7.16
CA ARG A 45 -0.10 -3.69 8.14
C ARG A 45 0.77 -2.98 9.17
N GLU A 46 1.73 -2.18 8.72
CA GLU A 46 2.59 -1.36 9.59
C GLU A 46 1.75 -0.47 10.53
N LYS A 47 0.70 0.19 10.01
CA LYS A 47 -0.21 0.99 10.83
C LYS A 47 -0.86 0.17 11.96
N LEU A 48 -1.20 -1.10 11.71
CA LEU A 48 -1.84 -1.99 12.68
C LEU A 48 -0.87 -2.57 13.73
N VAL A 49 0.38 -2.86 13.33
CA VAL A 49 1.32 -3.61 14.18
C VAL A 49 2.50 -2.80 14.71
N LYS A 50 2.66 -1.52 14.32
CA LYS A 50 3.73 -0.69 14.87
C LYS A 50 3.61 -0.49 16.39
N ASN A 51 4.76 -0.31 17.03
CA ASN A 51 4.87 -0.14 18.48
C ASN A 51 3.98 0.97 19.05
N GLU A 52 3.77 2.09 18.34
CA GLU A 52 2.85 3.14 18.82
C GLU A 52 1.41 2.63 18.96
N THR A 53 0.96 1.81 18.01
CA THR A 53 -0.40 1.25 18.01
C THR A 53 -0.52 0.19 19.10
N LEU A 54 0.42 -0.76 19.15
CA LEU A 54 0.41 -1.83 20.16
C LEU A 54 0.56 -1.29 21.59
N SER A 55 1.44 -0.32 21.80
CA SER A 55 1.57 0.39 23.08
C SER A 55 0.28 1.05 23.51
N SER A 56 -0.49 1.63 22.58
CA SER A 56 -1.79 2.21 22.89
C SER A 56 -2.77 1.14 23.37
N TYR A 57 -2.80 -0.03 22.75
CA TYR A 57 -3.65 -1.13 23.20
C TYR A 57 -3.24 -1.64 24.58
N THR A 58 -1.95 -1.80 24.86
CA THR A 58 -1.46 -2.16 26.20
C THR A 58 -1.99 -1.23 27.28
N LEU A 59 -2.03 0.08 27.02
CA LEU A 59 -2.58 1.07 27.94
C LEU A 59 -4.11 0.98 28.03
N GLN A 60 -4.82 0.85 26.91
CA GLN A 60 -6.29 0.76 26.88
C GLN A 60 -6.82 -0.49 27.60
N TYR A 61 -6.06 -1.60 27.55
CA TYR A 61 -6.38 -2.83 28.26
C TYR A 61 -5.80 -2.89 29.68
N HIS A 62 -5.16 -1.81 30.15
CA HIS A 62 -4.49 -1.75 31.46
C HIS A 62 -3.47 -2.89 31.69
N LEU A 63 -2.85 -3.39 30.61
CA LEU A 63 -1.83 -4.44 30.70
C LEU A 63 -0.54 -3.92 31.33
N ASN A 64 -0.26 -2.63 31.20
CA ASN A 64 0.86 -1.97 31.86
C ASN A 64 0.77 -2.07 33.40
N GLU A 65 -0.43 -2.03 33.97
CA GLU A 65 -0.64 -2.13 35.42
C GLU A 65 -0.48 -3.57 35.93
N ARG A 66 -0.64 -4.54 35.02
CA ARG A 66 -0.55 -5.98 35.30
C ARG A 66 0.82 -6.57 34.98
N THR A 67 1.70 -5.78 34.37
CA THR A 67 3.03 -6.22 33.96
C THR A 67 4.07 -5.78 34.99
N LYS A 68 4.96 -6.70 35.37
CA LYS A 68 6.10 -6.39 36.23
C LYS A 68 7.24 -5.85 35.37
N PHE A 69 7.40 -4.53 35.37
CA PHE A 69 8.52 -3.89 34.69
C PHE A 69 9.74 -3.76 35.61
N PRO A 70 10.97 -3.79 35.05
CA PRO A 70 12.15 -3.30 35.76
C PRO A 70 11.96 -1.83 36.16
N ALA A 71 12.58 -1.41 37.27
CA ALA A 71 12.38 -0.09 37.86
C ALA A 71 12.71 1.08 36.91
N GLU A 72 13.58 0.87 35.92
CA GLU A 72 13.93 1.81 34.85
C GLU A 72 12.83 2.02 33.80
N PHE A 73 11.88 1.09 33.67
CA PHE A 73 10.77 1.13 32.72
C PHE A 73 9.41 1.39 33.39
N ASP A 74 9.36 1.44 34.72
CA ASP A 74 8.18 1.89 35.45
C ASP A 74 7.78 3.30 34.97
N LEU A 75 6.48 3.59 34.94
CA LEU A 75 5.93 4.89 34.52
C LEU A 75 6.46 6.03 35.40
N HIS A 76 6.80 5.72 36.66
CA HIS A 76 7.42 6.61 37.63
C HIS A 76 8.96 6.61 37.58
N GLY A 77 9.55 5.61 36.91
CA GLY A 77 10.97 5.29 36.80
C GLY A 77 11.73 5.23 38.13
N ARG A 78 13.06 5.15 38.07
CA ARG A 78 13.89 5.06 39.28
C ARG A 78 13.82 6.36 40.09
N VAL A 79 13.56 6.24 41.39
CA VAL A 79 13.77 7.32 42.36
C VAL A 79 15.25 7.72 42.34
N GLY A 80 15.56 8.89 41.78
CA GLY A 80 16.93 9.41 41.66
C GLY A 80 17.77 8.87 40.50
N GLY A 81 17.18 8.12 39.54
CA GLY A 81 17.88 7.56 38.37
C GLY A 81 17.45 8.17 37.04
N SER A 82 18.11 7.76 35.95
CA SER A 82 17.70 8.11 34.59
C SER A 82 16.39 7.42 34.20
N GLN A 83 15.50 8.17 33.56
CA GLN A 83 14.23 7.67 33.04
C GLN A 83 14.43 7.08 31.65
N ALA A 84 13.76 5.97 31.34
CA ALA A 84 13.72 5.47 29.96
C ALA A 84 13.11 6.50 29.02
N SER A 85 13.68 6.62 27.82
CA SER A 85 13.12 7.46 26.74
C SER A 85 11.68 7.06 26.43
N GLN A 86 10.85 8.02 26.01
CA GLN A 86 9.48 7.77 25.54
C GLN A 86 9.44 6.71 24.42
N LYS A 87 10.45 6.68 23.56
CA LYS A 87 10.57 5.65 22.51
C LYS A 87 10.79 4.25 23.10
N ALA A 88 11.65 4.16 24.11
CA ALA A 88 11.93 2.89 24.79
C ALA A 88 10.71 2.40 25.58
N LYS A 89 9.99 3.30 26.27
CA LYS A 89 8.73 2.99 26.94
C LYS A 89 7.68 2.44 25.96
N LYS A 90 7.51 3.09 24.80
CA LYS A 90 6.59 2.61 23.75
C LYS A 90 6.97 1.23 23.21
N LYS A 91 8.27 0.97 23.00
CA LYS A 91 8.73 -0.35 22.57
C LYS A 91 8.30 -1.41 23.59
N VAL A 92 8.67 -1.23 24.86
CA VAL A 92 8.35 -2.18 25.93
C VAL A 92 6.85 -2.42 26.06
N LEU A 93 6.03 -1.37 25.97
CA LEU A 93 4.56 -1.53 25.98
C LEU A 93 4.04 -2.26 24.74
N GLY A 94 4.67 -2.09 23.58
CA GLY A 94 4.39 -2.88 22.38
C GLY A 94 4.71 -4.35 22.60
N ASP A 95 5.92 -4.65 23.05
CA ASP A 95 6.40 -6.02 23.34
C ASP A 95 5.44 -6.76 24.30
N VAL A 96 4.89 -6.07 25.30
CA VAL A 96 3.89 -6.62 26.24
C VAL A 96 2.59 -7.01 25.54
N PHE A 97 2.12 -6.24 24.56
CA PHE A 97 0.92 -6.57 23.79
C PHE A 97 1.15 -7.83 22.96
N GLU A 98 2.31 -7.94 22.31
CA GLU A 98 2.70 -9.09 21.50
C GLU A 98 2.74 -10.36 22.37
N ALA A 99 3.39 -10.27 23.53
CA ALA A 99 3.44 -11.35 24.48
C ALA A 99 2.05 -11.75 24.98
N TYR A 100 1.16 -10.79 25.22
CA TYR A 100 -0.22 -11.06 25.62
C TYR A 100 -1.02 -11.78 24.53
N VAL A 101 -0.87 -11.37 23.26
CA VAL A 101 -1.48 -12.04 22.11
C VAL A 101 -1.02 -13.50 22.06
N ALA A 102 0.29 -13.76 22.15
CA ALA A 102 0.81 -15.12 22.17
C ALA A 102 0.25 -15.94 23.34
N ALA A 103 0.24 -15.37 24.55
CA ALA A 103 -0.29 -16.04 25.73
C ALA A 103 -1.78 -16.39 25.59
N ALA A 104 -2.59 -15.50 25.01
CA ALA A 104 -4.01 -15.73 24.77
C ALA A 104 -4.26 -16.81 23.71
N ILE A 105 -3.39 -16.93 22.71
CA ILE A 105 -3.46 -17.99 21.70
C ILE A 105 -3.06 -19.34 22.30
N LEU A 106 -1.94 -19.38 23.02
CA LEU A 106 -1.34 -20.63 23.51
C LEU A 106 -2.01 -21.16 24.78
N GLY A 107 -2.66 -20.29 25.55
CA GLY A 107 -3.29 -20.64 26.82
C GLY A 107 -4.64 -21.34 26.69
N ASP A 108 -5.19 -21.49 25.49
CA ASP A 108 -6.52 -22.05 25.26
C ASP A 108 -6.59 -22.77 23.89
N SER A 109 -7.29 -23.90 23.82
CA SER A 109 -7.40 -24.73 22.61
C SER A 109 -8.00 -23.99 21.41
N ASP A 110 -8.97 -23.09 21.65
CA ASP A 110 -9.54 -22.23 20.60
C ASP A 110 -8.93 -20.80 20.61
N GLY A 111 -7.80 -20.62 21.29
CA GLY A 111 -7.18 -19.32 21.54
C GLY A 111 -6.92 -18.55 20.24
N LEU A 112 -6.42 -19.24 19.21
CA LEU A 112 -6.18 -18.66 17.89
C LEU A 112 -7.46 -18.05 17.30
N SER A 113 -8.56 -18.80 17.28
CA SER A 113 -9.82 -18.32 16.69
C SER A 113 -10.35 -17.10 17.43
N ARG A 114 -10.37 -17.14 18.77
CA ARG A 114 -10.83 -16.01 19.60
C ARG A 114 -9.97 -14.77 19.39
N VAL A 115 -8.66 -14.92 19.37
CA VAL A 115 -7.73 -13.81 19.18
C VAL A 115 -7.87 -13.22 17.77
N VAL A 116 -8.03 -14.04 16.73
CA VAL A 116 -8.30 -13.56 15.38
C VAL A 116 -9.58 -12.73 15.34
N THR A 117 -10.68 -13.22 15.93
CA THR A 117 -11.95 -12.47 15.98
C THR A 117 -11.79 -11.15 16.73
N TRP A 118 -11.14 -11.17 17.89
CA TRP A 118 -10.88 -9.99 18.71
C TRP A 118 -10.03 -8.94 17.96
N LEU A 119 -8.90 -9.34 17.38
CA LEU A 119 -8.02 -8.44 16.63
C LEU A 119 -8.71 -7.87 15.38
N LYS A 120 -9.51 -8.66 14.68
CA LYS A 120 -10.32 -8.17 13.55
C LYS A 120 -11.27 -7.04 13.98
N VAL A 121 -11.96 -7.20 15.11
CA VAL A 121 -12.82 -6.14 15.64
C VAL A 121 -12.00 -4.89 15.99
N LEU A 122 -10.91 -5.06 16.75
CA LEU A 122 -10.04 -3.96 17.17
C LEU A 122 -9.46 -3.16 15.98
N TRP A 123 -9.00 -3.87 14.96
CA TRP A 123 -8.44 -3.25 13.76
C TRP A 123 -9.52 -2.67 12.86
N SER A 124 -10.69 -3.29 12.74
CA SER A 124 -11.79 -2.73 11.95
C SER A 124 -12.20 -1.34 12.43
N THR A 125 -12.14 -1.08 13.73
CA THR A 125 -12.32 0.27 14.30
C THR A 125 -11.18 1.21 13.94
N SER A 126 -9.94 0.71 13.92
CA SER A 126 -8.71 1.49 13.68
C SER A 126 -8.50 1.90 12.21
N ILE A 127 -9.04 1.11 11.26
CA ILE A 127 -9.00 1.36 9.82
C ILE A 127 -10.39 1.48 9.21
N SER A 128 -11.37 1.96 10.00
CA SER A 128 -12.78 2.03 9.61
C SER A 128 -13.00 2.86 8.35
N LYS A 129 -12.25 3.95 8.18
CA LYS A 129 -12.30 4.79 6.96
C LYS A 129 -11.85 4.02 5.73
N GLU A 130 -10.71 3.33 5.82
CA GLU A 130 -10.19 2.54 4.71
C GLU A 130 -11.17 1.41 4.32
N ILE A 131 -11.79 0.74 5.30
CA ILE A 131 -12.82 -0.27 5.07
C ILE A 131 -14.04 0.33 4.37
N GLN A 132 -14.53 1.50 4.81
CA GLN A 132 -15.66 2.19 4.18
C GLN A 132 -15.36 2.58 2.73
N ASP A 133 -14.15 3.05 2.45
CA ASP A 133 -13.74 3.44 1.10
C ASP A 133 -13.64 2.22 0.16
N GLU A 134 -13.18 1.07 0.67
CA GLU A 134 -13.18 -0.19 -0.08
C GLU A 134 -14.61 -0.68 -0.38
N HIS A 135 -15.53 -0.64 0.59
CA HIS A 135 -16.93 -1.01 0.35
C HIS A 135 -17.61 -0.13 -0.70
N LYS A 136 -17.36 1.19 -0.67
CA LYS A 136 -17.84 2.10 -1.73
C LYS A 136 -17.29 1.70 -3.09
N THR A 137 -15.99 1.41 -3.17
CA THR A 137 -15.32 0.98 -4.40
C THR A 137 -15.91 -0.32 -4.95
N GLN A 138 -16.15 -1.32 -4.10
CA GLN A 138 -16.74 -2.60 -4.48
C GLN A 138 -18.21 -2.46 -4.91
N THR A 139 -18.95 -1.58 -4.26
CA THR A 139 -20.35 -1.28 -4.60
C THR A 139 -20.41 -0.61 -5.99
N THR A 140 -19.60 0.40 -6.23
CA THR A 140 -19.50 1.06 -7.55
C THR A 140 -19.09 0.07 -8.65
N ARG A 141 -18.14 -0.84 -8.38
CA ARG A 141 -17.75 -1.89 -9.34
C ARG A 141 -18.86 -2.89 -9.64
N SER A 142 -19.63 -3.29 -8.64
CA SER A 142 -20.73 -4.25 -8.79
C SER A 142 -21.94 -3.66 -9.53
N ILE A 143 -22.20 -2.37 -9.32
CA ILE A 143 -23.23 -1.63 -10.09
C ILE A 143 -22.79 -1.49 -11.54
N ASN A 144 -21.55 -1.06 -11.78
CA ASN A 144 -21.01 -0.90 -13.14
C ASN A 144 -20.90 -2.23 -13.92
N SER A 145 -20.74 -3.37 -13.24
CA SER A 145 -20.72 -4.70 -13.87
C SER A 145 -22.13 -5.24 -14.16
N ALA A 146 -23.14 -4.93 -13.34
CA ALA A 146 -24.53 -5.27 -13.61
C ALA A 146 -25.15 -4.41 -14.73
N GLU A 147 -24.75 -3.14 -14.84
CA GLU A 147 -25.22 -2.22 -15.88
C GLU A 147 -24.46 -2.39 -17.22
N SER A 148 -23.29 -3.07 -17.23
CA SER A 148 -22.55 -3.42 -18.46
C SER A 148 -23.18 -4.55 -19.30
N GLY A 149 -24.38 -5.04 -18.95
CA GLY A 149 -25.25 -5.78 -19.86
C GLY A 149 -25.93 -4.88 -20.91
N ASN A 150 -25.83 -3.55 -20.79
CA ASN A 150 -26.31 -2.62 -21.80
C ASN A 150 -25.33 -1.46 -21.95
N SER A 151 -24.91 -1.20 -23.18
CA SER A 151 -23.78 -0.34 -23.54
C SER A 151 -23.78 1.08 -22.97
N ASN A 152 -22.55 1.56 -22.72
CA ASN A 152 -22.03 2.94 -22.69
C ASN A 152 -21.71 3.59 -21.33
N GLY A 153 -20.41 3.53 -20.99
CA GLY A 153 -19.60 4.72 -20.70
C GLY A 153 -19.53 5.27 -19.26
N ASN A 154 -18.37 5.03 -18.61
CA ASN A 154 -17.60 5.92 -17.69
C ASN A 154 -18.30 6.52 -16.43
N SER A 155 -17.71 6.62 -15.23
CA SER A 155 -16.37 6.33 -14.68
C SER A 155 -16.31 6.66 -13.17
N ASN A 156 -15.29 6.12 -12.47
CA ASN A 156 -14.56 6.66 -11.29
C ASN A 156 -15.11 6.43 -9.86
N SER A 157 -14.32 6.12 -8.82
CA SER A 157 -12.86 6.23 -8.61
C SER A 157 -12.35 5.47 -7.36
N VAL A 158 -11.48 4.45 -7.53
CA VAL A 158 -10.26 4.14 -6.72
C VAL A 158 -9.18 3.49 -7.61
N GLU A 159 -9.38 3.43 -8.93
CA GLU A 159 -8.43 2.87 -9.89
C GLU A 159 -7.09 3.64 -9.96
N ALA A 160 -7.04 4.89 -9.48
CA ALA A 160 -5.97 5.83 -9.78
C ALA A 160 -4.53 5.29 -9.61
N THR A 161 -4.16 4.61 -8.51
CA THR A 161 -2.75 4.22 -8.30
C THR A 161 -2.28 3.06 -9.19
N ASP A 162 -3.13 2.06 -9.44
CA ASP A 162 -2.86 0.98 -10.40
C ASP A 162 -3.13 1.42 -11.85
N GLN A 163 -4.13 2.29 -12.07
CA GLN A 163 -4.43 2.92 -13.35
C GLN A 163 -3.25 3.77 -13.84
N TYR A 164 -2.52 4.43 -12.94
CA TYR A 164 -1.29 5.17 -13.24
C TYR A 164 -0.13 4.22 -13.64
N LEU A 165 0.09 3.12 -12.91
CA LEU A 165 1.05 2.09 -13.33
C LEU A 165 0.66 1.44 -14.67
N ASN A 166 -0.64 1.24 -14.88
CA ASN A 166 -1.21 0.68 -16.09
C ASN A 166 -1.15 1.68 -17.27
N ALA A 167 -1.25 2.99 -17.05
CA ALA A 167 -1.25 3.99 -18.11
C ALA A 167 0.01 3.91 -18.99
N LYS A 168 1.17 3.59 -18.40
CA LYS A 168 2.41 3.36 -19.18
C LYS A 168 2.30 2.13 -20.08
N VAL A 169 1.73 1.04 -19.57
CA VAL A 169 1.52 -0.22 -20.29
C VAL A 169 0.46 -0.05 -21.37
N VAL A 170 -0.67 0.58 -21.05
CA VAL A 170 -1.73 0.91 -22.01
C VAL A 170 -1.18 1.77 -23.12
N LEU A 171 -0.48 2.87 -22.81
CA LEU A 171 0.12 3.72 -23.83
C LEU A 171 1.08 2.93 -24.74
N ALA A 172 1.97 2.13 -24.17
CA ALA A 172 2.87 1.29 -24.95
C ALA A 172 2.12 0.27 -25.81
N LYS A 173 1.04 -0.31 -25.31
CA LYS A 173 0.19 -1.24 -26.06
C LYS A 173 -0.61 -0.53 -27.16
N THR A 174 -1.08 0.70 -26.93
CA THR A 174 -1.89 1.44 -27.90
C THR A 174 -1.06 1.93 -29.07
N ILE A 175 0.09 2.56 -28.83
CA ILE A 175 0.86 3.24 -29.89
C ILE A 175 2.23 2.61 -30.17
N GLY A 176 2.69 1.65 -29.37
CA GLY A 176 3.96 0.98 -29.57
C GLY A 176 3.90 -0.12 -30.63
N SER A 177 4.96 -0.23 -31.42
CA SER A 177 5.21 -1.30 -32.40
C SER A 177 6.72 -1.47 -32.60
N LYS A 178 7.13 -2.42 -33.46
CA LYS A 178 8.54 -2.61 -33.83
C LYS A 178 9.09 -1.35 -34.50
N GLY A 179 10.13 -0.76 -33.92
CA GLY A 179 10.74 0.50 -34.41
C GLY A 179 10.17 1.78 -33.79
N VAL A 180 9.22 1.67 -32.87
CA VAL A 180 8.67 2.80 -32.12
C VAL A 180 9.16 2.77 -30.69
N ARG A 181 9.77 3.87 -30.23
CA ARG A 181 10.29 4.03 -28.86
C ARG A 181 9.47 5.06 -28.11
N ILE A 182 9.09 4.72 -26.88
CA ILE A 182 8.44 5.62 -25.92
C ILE A 182 9.39 5.83 -24.75
N SER A 183 9.89 7.05 -24.55
CA SER A 183 10.80 7.40 -23.44
C SER A 183 10.11 8.26 -22.38
N TYR A 184 10.63 8.20 -21.16
CA TYR A 184 10.20 9.02 -20.03
C TYR A 184 11.39 9.80 -19.49
N GLU A 185 11.30 11.13 -19.52
CA GLU A 185 12.44 12.01 -19.25
C GLU A 185 12.05 13.09 -18.23
N ASP A 186 13.00 13.49 -17.38
CA ASP A 186 12.77 14.50 -16.35
C ASP A 186 12.71 15.90 -16.97
N LEU A 187 11.64 16.65 -16.67
CA LEU A 187 11.43 18.02 -17.19
C LEU A 187 11.93 19.08 -16.21
N GLY A 188 13.18 18.95 -15.78
CA GLY A 188 13.87 19.87 -14.87
C GLY A 188 13.94 19.41 -13.41
N GLU A 189 14.40 20.31 -12.54
CA GLU A 189 14.65 20.00 -11.13
C GLU A 189 13.35 19.86 -10.30
N PRO A 190 13.32 18.97 -9.28
CA PRO A 190 12.14 18.78 -8.43
C PRO A 190 11.77 20.07 -7.69
N LYS A 191 10.53 20.52 -7.85
CA LYS A 191 9.98 21.65 -7.09
C LYS A 191 9.51 21.17 -5.71
N LYS A 192 9.09 22.07 -4.82
CA LYS A 192 8.42 21.68 -3.57
C LYS A 192 6.90 21.73 -3.75
N ALA A 193 6.21 20.66 -3.38
CA ALA A 193 4.74 20.64 -3.34
C ALA A 193 4.25 21.65 -2.30
N LYS A 194 3.30 22.53 -2.69
CA LYS A 194 2.80 23.61 -1.81
C LYS A 194 2.16 23.07 -0.52
N ASP A 195 1.59 21.87 -0.59
CA ASP A 195 0.72 21.33 0.46
C ASP A 195 1.49 20.50 1.49
N SER A 196 2.62 19.89 1.07
CA SER A 196 3.39 18.96 1.91
C SER A 196 4.85 19.36 2.09
N GLY A 197 5.35 20.33 1.32
CA GLY A 197 6.78 20.70 1.28
C GLY A 197 7.70 19.64 0.69
N LEU A 198 7.15 18.49 0.26
CA LEU A 198 7.89 17.37 -0.29
C LEU A 198 8.37 17.64 -1.73
N PRO A 199 9.42 16.93 -2.21
CA PRO A 199 9.86 17.02 -3.59
C PRO A 199 8.75 16.62 -4.58
N LEU A 200 8.52 17.47 -5.57
CA LEU A 200 7.56 17.32 -6.65
C LEU A 200 8.32 17.16 -7.97
N PHE A 201 8.33 15.94 -8.48
CA PHE A 201 8.98 15.58 -9.74
C PHE A 201 8.06 15.88 -10.92
N THR A 202 8.63 16.28 -12.06
CA THR A 202 7.90 16.45 -13.32
C THR A 202 8.57 15.62 -14.41
N VAL A 203 7.79 14.77 -15.07
CA VAL A 203 8.27 13.83 -16.10
C VAL A 203 7.46 14.04 -17.38
N GLY A 204 8.16 14.07 -18.52
CA GLY A 204 7.58 14.06 -19.86
C GLY A 204 7.57 12.65 -20.45
N VAL A 205 6.64 12.38 -21.36
CA VAL A 205 6.62 11.17 -22.18
C VAL A 205 6.80 11.56 -23.64
N PHE A 206 7.74 10.90 -24.32
CA PHE A 206 8.17 11.23 -25.67
C PHE A 206 8.08 10.01 -26.59
N LEU A 207 7.89 10.27 -27.89
CA LEU A 207 7.77 9.27 -28.94
C LEU A 207 8.84 9.50 -30.02
N ASP A 208 9.59 8.45 -30.33
CA ASP A 208 10.36 8.33 -31.57
C ASP A 208 9.76 7.20 -32.41
N GLY A 209 9.30 7.53 -33.61
CA GLY A 209 8.62 6.58 -34.49
C GLY A 209 7.41 7.20 -35.17
N TRP A 210 6.77 6.45 -36.07
CA TRP A 210 5.64 6.94 -36.85
C TRP A 210 5.92 8.22 -37.69
N GLY A 211 7.19 8.47 -38.02
CA GLY A 211 7.64 9.68 -38.72
C GLY A 211 7.83 10.90 -37.82
N GLU A 212 7.76 10.73 -36.50
CA GLU A 212 7.98 11.77 -35.51
C GLU A 212 9.28 11.50 -34.75
N THR A 213 10.03 12.57 -34.43
CA THR A 213 11.27 12.51 -33.65
C THR A 213 11.06 13.27 -32.36
N HIS A 214 11.29 12.60 -31.23
CA HIS A 214 11.22 13.18 -29.89
C HIS A 214 9.93 13.98 -29.63
N LEU A 215 8.80 13.49 -30.13
CA LEU A 215 7.51 14.16 -29.99
C LEU A 215 7.00 14.00 -28.57
N GLN A 216 6.81 15.11 -27.86
CA GLN A 216 6.22 15.08 -26.53
C GLN A 216 4.72 14.73 -26.60
N LEU A 217 4.34 13.56 -26.08
CA LEU A 217 2.95 13.12 -26.02
C LEU A 217 2.21 13.70 -24.81
N GLY A 218 2.94 13.97 -23.72
CA GLY A 218 2.37 14.47 -22.47
C GLY A 218 3.41 14.74 -21.39
N TYR A 219 2.96 15.27 -20.26
CA TYR A 219 3.77 15.42 -19.05
C TYR A 219 2.91 15.28 -17.79
N GLY A 220 3.53 14.93 -16.67
CA GLY A 220 2.86 14.79 -15.39
C GLY A 220 3.80 15.10 -14.23
N SER A 221 3.22 15.56 -13.12
CA SER A 221 3.97 15.84 -11.88
C SER A 221 3.44 14.98 -10.72
N GLY A 222 4.33 14.54 -9.84
CA GLY A 222 4.00 13.68 -8.70
C GLY A 222 5.08 13.69 -7.61
N LEU A 223 4.78 13.09 -6.46
CA LEU A 223 5.71 13.03 -5.31
C LEU A 223 6.84 12.02 -5.53
N SER A 224 6.81 11.28 -6.64
CA SER A 224 7.89 10.42 -7.12
C SER A 224 7.98 10.46 -8.65
N LYS A 225 9.15 10.12 -9.21
CA LYS A 225 9.32 9.98 -10.67
C LYS A 225 8.38 8.93 -11.27
N LYS A 226 8.11 7.85 -10.52
CA LYS A 226 7.18 6.79 -10.92
C LYS A 226 5.76 7.33 -11.12
N GLU A 227 5.27 8.09 -10.15
CA GLU A 227 3.96 8.74 -10.19
C GLU A 227 3.88 9.81 -11.29
N ALA A 228 4.90 10.67 -11.38
CA ALA A 228 4.98 11.72 -12.39
C ALA A 228 4.92 11.15 -13.82
N GLY A 229 5.71 10.10 -14.10
CA GLY A 229 5.72 9.45 -15.41
C GLY A 229 4.42 8.72 -15.74
N ALA A 230 3.73 8.17 -14.74
CA ALA A 230 2.42 7.57 -14.94
C ALA A 230 1.34 8.60 -15.30
N ARG A 231 1.33 9.75 -14.62
CA ARG A 231 0.45 10.88 -14.96
C ARG A 231 0.76 11.44 -16.34
N ALA A 232 2.04 11.45 -16.74
CA ALA A 232 2.45 11.82 -18.10
C ALA A 232 1.82 10.89 -19.16
N ALA A 233 1.88 9.57 -18.93
CA ALA A 233 1.27 8.58 -19.81
C ALA A 233 -0.26 8.72 -19.88
N GLN A 234 -0.92 8.94 -18.74
CA GLN A 234 -2.37 9.19 -18.72
C GLN A 234 -2.75 10.45 -19.50
N LYS A 235 -1.97 11.53 -19.36
CA LYS A 235 -2.20 12.77 -20.10
C LYS A 235 -2.03 12.58 -21.61
N ALA A 236 -1.08 11.73 -22.03
CA ALA A 236 -0.94 11.34 -23.42
C ALA A 236 -2.16 10.53 -23.91
N LEU A 237 -2.62 9.55 -23.14
CA LEU A 237 -3.81 8.74 -23.46
C LEU A 237 -5.09 9.57 -23.60
N ASN A 238 -5.24 10.60 -22.78
CA ASN A 238 -6.39 11.51 -22.84
C ASN A 238 -6.36 12.46 -24.07
N ASN A 239 -5.30 12.45 -24.87
CA ASN A 239 -5.23 13.20 -26.12
C ASN A 239 -5.76 12.34 -27.28
N ASP A 240 -7.09 12.19 -27.34
CA ASP A 240 -7.79 11.30 -28.29
C ASP A 240 -7.36 11.52 -29.75
N LYS A 241 -7.18 12.77 -30.18
CA LYS A 241 -6.78 13.10 -31.56
C LYS A 241 -5.41 12.53 -31.89
N LEU A 242 -4.47 12.69 -30.97
CA LEU A 242 -3.09 12.28 -31.14
C LEU A 242 -2.95 10.76 -31.02
N ILE A 243 -3.65 10.13 -30.07
CA ILE A 243 -3.65 8.68 -29.89
C ILE A 243 -4.29 7.97 -31.08
N LYS A 244 -5.48 8.40 -31.54
CA LYS A 244 -6.14 7.80 -32.72
C LYS A 244 -5.27 7.90 -33.97
N ARG A 245 -4.52 8.98 -34.14
CA ARG A 245 -3.56 9.14 -35.25
C ARG A 245 -2.48 8.06 -35.23
N PHE A 246 -1.92 7.72 -34.07
CA PHE A 246 -0.87 6.71 -33.95
C PHE A 246 -1.41 5.28 -33.91
N GLU A 247 -2.61 5.08 -33.38
CA GLU A 247 -3.31 3.79 -33.42
C GLU A 247 -3.63 3.38 -34.86
N ALA A 248 -4.10 4.32 -35.70
CA ALA A 248 -4.30 4.07 -37.13
C ALA A 248 -2.99 3.66 -37.83
N LYS A 249 -1.90 4.42 -37.60
CA LYS A 249 -0.58 4.06 -38.15
C LYS A 249 -0.07 2.70 -37.69
N LYS A 250 -0.38 2.31 -36.44
CA LYS A 250 -0.05 0.99 -35.92
C LYS A 250 -0.82 -0.12 -36.63
N LEU A 251 -2.13 0.05 -36.85
CA LEU A 251 -2.95 -0.92 -37.56
C LEU A 251 -2.45 -1.10 -39.00
N ASP A 252 -2.17 -0.02 -39.71
CA ASP A 252 -1.64 -0.06 -41.09
C ASP A 252 -0.31 -0.83 -41.16
N PHE A 253 0.60 -0.58 -40.20
CA PHE A 253 1.88 -1.27 -40.12
C PHE A 253 1.75 -2.75 -39.80
N GLN A 254 0.84 -3.13 -38.90
CA GLN A 254 0.58 -4.52 -38.56
C GLN A 254 -0.02 -5.29 -39.74
N ALA A 255 -0.96 -4.68 -40.47
CA ALA A 255 -1.53 -5.25 -41.68
C ALA A 255 -0.47 -5.47 -42.78
N ALA A 256 0.46 -4.52 -42.93
CA ALA A 256 1.56 -4.63 -43.88
C ALA A 256 2.52 -5.79 -43.55
N ILE A 257 2.87 -5.99 -42.26
CA ILE A 257 3.72 -7.11 -41.82
C ILE A 257 2.99 -8.45 -42.04
N GLN A 258 1.72 -8.55 -41.65
CA GLN A 258 0.96 -9.80 -41.76
C GLN A 258 0.75 -10.24 -43.21
N SER A 259 0.74 -9.29 -44.16
CA SER A 259 0.68 -9.58 -45.59
C SER A 259 2.02 -10.04 -46.18
N GLN A 260 3.14 -9.76 -45.51
CA GLN A 260 4.49 -10.19 -45.93
C GLN A 260 4.88 -11.57 -45.37
N ASP A 261 4.40 -11.92 -44.18
CA ASP A 261 4.69 -13.22 -43.54
C ASP A 261 3.76 -14.37 -44.01
N GLY A 262 2.74 -14.05 -44.82
CA GLY A 262 1.77 -15.00 -45.39
C GLY A 262 2.09 -15.50 -46.80
N GLN A 263 3.28 -15.19 -47.33
CA GLN A 263 3.84 -15.71 -48.58
C GLN A 263 5.08 -16.56 -48.29
#